data_AF-X6N1E3-F1
#
_entry.id   AF-X6N1E3-F1
#
_cell.length_a   1.000
_cell.length_b   1.000
_cell.length_c   1.000
_cell.angle_alpha   90.00
_cell.angle_beta   90.00
_cell.angle_gamma   90.00
#
_symmetry.space_group_name_H-M   'P 1'
#
loop_
_entity.id
_entity.type
_entity.pdbx_description
1 polymer ?
#
loop_
_entity_poly.entity_id
_entity_poly.type
_entity_poly.pdbx_seq_one_letter_code
_entity_poly.pdbx_strand_id
1 'polypeptide(L)'
;MCISKRWSGITETHLEHVSKTVNDVYNDLSKWICQSTYIVGHGLENDLKALQVIHENVLDTSLLFPNGNKGKYKLKHLAFRYLKRNIQQHDHGHNPQEDALAALDLVQLRLQKGPNILQNTPDRFSIFSFLGHFQKKSMLIGPEHLVRIIRAGCKSRISCESNEAAFQACLQHLSQDAPENNAHLLWIYLQNEYKQSESTSSNALKSLADHLLQLYHAATENTAFVIVGGNKDLRKLKKLNHFHRHFQLQMFVVPFLK
;
A
#
# COMPACT_ATOMS: atom_id res chain seq x y z
N MET A 1 18.47 -13.26 20.68
CA MET A 1 18.31 -13.55 19.23
C MET A 1 16.92 -14.14 19.03
N CYS A 2 15.99 -13.44 18.38
CA CYS A 2 14.66 -14.01 18.10
C CYS A 2 14.79 -15.00 16.93
N ILE A 3 14.64 -16.30 17.22
CA ILE A 3 14.56 -17.34 16.20
C ILE A 3 13.18 -17.24 15.56
N SER A 4 13.11 -16.59 14.40
CA SER A 4 11.88 -16.51 13.64
C SER A 4 12.08 -17.10 12.25
N LYS A 5 11.72 -18.38 12.08
CA LYS A 5 11.78 -19.08 10.78
C LYS A 5 11.18 -18.26 9.64
N ARG A 6 10.12 -17.51 9.92
CA ARG A 6 9.41 -16.68 8.92
C ARG A 6 10.20 -15.46 8.42
N TRP A 7 11.11 -14.90 9.23
CA TRP A 7 11.85 -13.69 8.85
C TRP A 7 13.31 -13.96 8.54
N SER A 8 13.99 -14.79 9.34
CA SER A 8 15.42 -15.06 9.17
C SER A 8 15.73 -16.37 8.45
N GLY A 9 14.77 -17.28 8.31
CA GLY A 9 15.02 -18.63 7.76
C GLY A 9 15.92 -19.52 8.64
N ILE A 10 16.38 -19.02 9.80
CA ILE A 10 17.26 -19.75 10.72
C ILE A 10 16.44 -20.82 11.45
N THR A 11 16.94 -22.05 11.42
CA THR A 11 16.40 -23.20 12.16
C THR A 11 17.34 -23.58 13.30
N GLU A 12 16.83 -24.37 14.26
CA GLU A 12 17.61 -24.86 15.40
C GLU A 12 18.87 -25.63 14.96
N THR A 13 18.75 -26.45 13.90
CA THR A 13 19.87 -27.16 13.27
C THR A 13 20.97 -26.24 12.72
N HIS A 14 20.67 -24.99 12.34
CA HIS A 14 21.69 -24.03 11.94
C HIS A 14 22.50 -23.49 13.13
N LEU A 15 22.01 -23.65 14.36
CA LEU A 15 22.62 -23.12 15.58
C LEU A 15 23.28 -24.21 16.45
N GLU A 16 22.92 -25.48 16.27
CA GLU A 16 23.41 -26.63 17.07
C GLU A 16 24.93 -26.77 17.12
N HIS A 17 25.66 -26.28 16.12
CA HIS A 17 27.12 -26.41 16.02
C HIS A 17 27.85 -25.08 15.80
N VAL A 18 27.20 -23.94 16.09
CA VAL A 18 27.82 -22.63 15.88
C VAL A 18 28.75 -22.32 17.05
N SER A 19 30.06 -22.34 16.80
CA SER A 19 31.09 -21.95 17.77
C SER A 19 31.66 -20.55 17.52
N LYS A 20 31.22 -19.84 16.46
CA LYS A 20 31.74 -18.52 16.10
C LYS A 20 31.44 -17.51 17.19
N THR A 21 32.48 -16.83 17.64
CA THR A 21 32.39 -15.70 18.56
C THR A 21 32.21 -14.39 17.80
N VAL A 22 31.84 -13.32 18.51
CA VAL A 22 31.76 -11.96 17.94
C VAL A 22 33.13 -11.50 17.40
N ASN A 23 34.23 -11.86 18.08
CA ASN A 23 35.58 -11.55 17.60
C ASN A 23 35.90 -12.27 16.29
N ASP A 24 35.45 -13.51 16.11
CA ASP A 24 35.62 -14.23 14.84
C ASP A 24 34.86 -13.53 13.71
N VAL A 25 33.65 -13.02 14.00
CA VAL A 25 32.88 -12.22 13.04
C VAL A 25 33.61 -10.93 12.67
N TYR A 26 34.19 -10.22 13.63
CA TYR A 26 34.99 -9.01 13.35
C TYR A 26 36.24 -9.33 12.53
N ASN A 27 36.94 -10.42 12.85
CA ASN A 27 38.10 -10.88 12.08
C ASN A 27 37.72 -11.29 10.65
N ASP A 28 36.52 -11.83 10.43
CA ASP A 28 36.02 -12.14 9.09
C ASP A 28 35.61 -10.89 8.33
N LEU A 29 34.94 -9.94 8.98
CA LEU A 29 34.52 -8.68 8.36
C LEU A 29 35.71 -7.80 7.99
N SER A 30 36.77 -7.75 8.82
CA SER A 30 37.96 -6.92 8.57
C SER A 30 38.75 -7.33 7.33
N LYS A 31 38.57 -8.56 6.83
CA LYS A 31 39.15 -9.03 5.56
C LYS A 31 38.54 -8.32 4.34
N TRP A 32 37.31 -7.81 4.47
CA TRP A 32 36.53 -7.25 3.36
C TRP A 32 36.15 -5.79 3.58
N ILE A 33 36.05 -5.34 4.83
CA ILE A 33 35.58 -4.02 5.22
C ILE A 33 36.73 -3.24 5.85
N CYS A 34 37.09 -2.13 5.22
CA CYS A 34 37.97 -1.11 5.78
C CYS A 34 37.28 0.25 5.79
N GLN A 35 37.93 1.28 6.34
CA GLN A 35 37.34 2.62 6.48
C GLN A 35 36.85 3.21 5.14
N SER A 36 37.53 2.93 4.02
CA SER A 36 37.14 3.42 2.69
C SER A 36 36.09 2.56 1.98
N THR A 37 35.71 1.41 2.54
CA THR A 37 34.70 0.52 1.96
C THR A 37 33.31 1.14 2.09
N TYR A 38 32.46 1.05 1.07
CA TYR A 38 31.06 1.44 1.22
C TYR A 38 30.20 0.23 1.58
N ILE A 39 29.49 0.29 2.70
CA ILE A 39 28.52 -0.73 3.10
C ILE A 39 27.18 -0.39 2.47
N VAL A 40 26.61 -1.32 1.70
CA VAL A 40 25.33 -1.16 1.01
C VAL A 40 24.29 -2.09 1.60
N GLY A 41 23.06 -1.60 1.80
CA GLY A 41 21.98 -2.42 2.33
C GLY A 41 20.65 -1.68 2.44
N HIS A 42 19.72 -2.24 3.22
CA HIS A 42 18.38 -1.69 3.41
C HIS A 42 17.99 -1.68 4.88
N GLY A 43 17.91 -0.50 5.49
CA GLY A 43 17.59 -0.37 6.91
C GLY A 43 18.70 -0.83 7.83
N LEU A 44 19.96 -0.58 7.43
CA LEU A 44 21.19 -1.12 8.05
C LEU A 44 21.40 -0.70 9.51
N GLU A 45 20.63 0.27 10.01
CA GLU A 45 20.69 0.73 11.39
C GLU A 45 20.59 -0.44 12.39
N ASN A 46 19.67 -1.38 12.16
CA ASN A 46 19.49 -2.50 13.07
C ASN A 46 20.62 -3.52 12.94
N ASP A 47 21.08 -3.78 11.72
CA ASP A 47 22.16 -4.72 11.44
C ASP A 47 23.49 -4.24 12.04
N LEU A 48 23.84 -2.97 11.83
CA LEU A 48 25.06 -2.37 12.36
C LEU A 48 25.03 -2.28 13.90
N LYS A 49 23.85 -2.00 14.49
CA LYS A 49 23.67 -2.06 15.96
C LYS A 49 23.87 -3.48 16.49
N ALA A 50 23.31 -4.49 15.82
CA ALA A 50 23.46 -5.88 16.22
C ALA A 50 24.92 -6.36 16.10
N LEU A 51 25.64 -5.86 15.09
CA LEU A 51 27.08 -6.09 14.90
C LEU A 51 27.95 -5.19 15.78
N GLN A 52 27.41 -4.21 16.49
CA GLN A 52 28.17 -3.19 17.23
C GLN A 52 29.27 -2.50 16.39
N VAL A 53 29.00 -2.29 15.11
CA VAL A 53 29.92 -1.63 14.17
C VAL A 53 29.44 -0.21 13.88
N ILE A 54 30.35 0.76 13.96
CA ILE A 54 30.14 2.13 13.48
C ILE A 54 30.96 2.28 12.21
N HIS A 55 30.31 2.69 11.12
CA HIS A 55 30.95 2.89 9.83
C HIS A 55 30.41 4.15 9.16
N GLU A 56 31.31 4.99 8.64
CA GLU A 56 30.95 6.29 8.08
C GLU A 56 30.38 6.17 6.65
N ASN A 57 30.91 5.23 5.88
CA ASN A 57 30.60 5.06 4.46
C ASN A 57 29.45 4.06 4.27
N VAL A 58 28.22 4.49 4.54
CA VAL A 58 27.02 3.65 4.45
C VAL A 58 26.04 4.18 3.40
N LEU A 59 25.66 3.31 2.46
CA LEU A 59 24.64 3.56 1.43
C LEU A 59 23.38 2.75 1.76
N ASP A 60 22.50 3.33 2.58
CA ASP A 60 21.24 2.72 2.99
C ASP A 60 20.12 3.05 2.01
N THR A 61 19.64 2.05 1.26
CA THR A 61 18.53 2.20 0.30
C THR A 61 17.23 2.67 0.94
N SER A 62 17.00 2.43 2.23
CA SER A 62 15.81 2.92 2.94
C SER A 62 15.81 4.44 3.14
N LEU A 63 16.99 5.06 3.12
CA LEU A 63 17.20 6.51 3.18
C LEU A 63 17.37 7.11 1.78
N LEU A 64 18.05 6.40 0.89
CA LEU A 64 18.22 6.82 -0.50
C LEU A 64 16.86 6.88 -1.24
N PHE A 65 15.89 6.05 -0.87
CA PHE A 65 14.54 6.06 -1.44
C PHE A 65 13.51 6.47 -0.37
N PRO A 66 13.38 7.78 -0.05
CA PRO A 66 12.45 8.25 0.98
C PRO A 66 10.98 8.17 0.53
N ASN A 67 10.08 7.81 1.45
CA ASN A 67 8.62 7.80 1.26
C ASN A 67 7.96 9.04 1.88
N GLY A 68 8.55 10.22 1.71
CA GLY A 68 8.12 11.45 2.38
C GLY A 68 7.83 11.23 3.87
N ASN A 69 6.63 11.62 4.33
CA ASN A 69 6.22 11.51 5.74
C ASN A 69 5.67 10.11 6.14
N LYS A 70 5.74 9.10 5.26
CA LYS A 70 5.10 7.78 5.46
C LYS A 70 6.07 6.69 5.95
N GLY A 71 7.25 7.07 6.45
CA GLY A 71 8.27 6.15 6.94
C GLY A 71 9.18 5.62 5.82
N LYS A 72 9.82 4.46 6.04
CA LYS A 72 10.73 3.81 5.08
C LYS A 72 9.94 2.84 4.18
N TYR A 73 10.23 2.80 2.87
CA TYR A 73 9.69 1.72 2.02
C TYR A 73 10.32 0.38 2.42
N LYS A 74 9.59 -0.72 2.22
CA LYS A 74 10.16 -2.07 2.30
C LYS A 74 11.05 -2.33 1.07
N LEU A 75 12.14 -3.07 1.24
CA LEU A 75 13.01 -3.49 0.14
C LEU A 75 12.23 -4.16 -1.01
N LYS A 76 11.32 -5.09 -0.69
CA LYS A 76 10.44 -5.76 -1.67
C LYS A 76 9.66 -4.78 -2.55
N HIS A 77 9.21 -3.66 -1.97
CA HIS A 77 8.50 -2.63 -2.73
C HIS A 77 9.45 -1.90 -3.70
N LEU A 78 10.64 -1.52 -3.23
CA LEU A 78 11.64 -0.83 -4.05
C LEU A 78 12.14 -1.73 -5.20
N ALA A 79 12.46 -2.99 -4.91
CA ALA A 79 12.88 -3.97 -5.91
C ALA A 79 11.82 -4.18 -6.99
N PHE A 80 10.55 -4.33 -6.59
CA PHE A 80 9.46 -4.46 -7.56
C PHE A 80 9.29 -3.19 -8.39
N ARG A 81 9.31 -2.01 -7.75
CA ARG A 81 9.06 -0.74 -8.43
C ARG A 81 10.14 -0.40 -9.45
N TYR A 82 11.40 -0.44 -9.01
CA TYR A 82 12.54 0.11 -9.75
C TYR A 82 13.33 -0.94 -10.52
N LEU A 83 13.42 -2.17 -10.01
CA LEU A 83 14.13 -3.28 -10.67
C LEU A 83 13.20 -4.24 -11.41
N LYS A 84 11.88 -4.07 -11.28
CA LYS A 84 10.86 -5.01 -11.81
C LYS A 84 11.07 -6.45 -11.33
N ARG A 85 11.66 -6.60 -10.13
CA ARG A 85 12.02 -7.89 -9.54
C ARG A 85 11.14 -8.20 -8.34
N ASN A 86 10.53 -9.39 -8.35
CA ASN A 86 9.81 -9.93 -7.21
C ASN A 86 10.78 -10.70 -6.31
N ILE A 87 11.21 -10.09 -5.21
CA ILE A 87 12.06 -10.74 -4.19
C ILE A 87 11.21 -11.29 -3.04
N GLN A 88 11.81 -12.12 -2.18
CA GLN A 88 11.19 -12.63 -0.96
C GLN A 88 9.83 -13.30 -1.25
N GLN A 89 9.81 -14.23 -2.21
CA GLN A 89 8.60 -14.96 -2.61
C GLN A 89 8.39 -16.27 -1.84
N HIS A 90 9.39 -16.72 -1.09
CA HIS A 90 9.37 -17.99 -0.38
C HIS A 90 8.85 -17.82 1.05
N ASP A 91 8.06 -18.79 1.53
CA ASP A 91 7.52 -18.79 2.89
C ASP A 91 8.53 -19.25 3.96
N HIS A 92 9.72 -19.70 3.53
CA HIS A 92 10.78 -20.26 4.39
C HIS A 92 11.76 -19.22 4.96
N GLY A 93 11.42 -17.94 4.91
CA GLY A 93 12.27 -16.84 5.38
C GLY A 93 12.96 -16.08 4.25
N HIS A 94 13.60 -14.96 4.58
CA HIS A 94 14.31 -14.15 3.60
C HIS A 94 15.68 -14.75 3.29
N ASN A 95 16.12 -14.60 2.03
CA ASN A 95 17.47 -14.95 1.62
C ASN A 95 18.35 -13.69 1.72
N PRO A 96 19.32 -13.63 2.65
CA PRO A 96 20.17 -12.45 2.82
C PRO A 96 20.95 -12.07 1.56
N GLN A 97 21.33 -13.06 0.74
CA GLN A 97 22.04 -12.82 -0.52
C GLN A 97 21.12 -12.15 -1.56
N GLU A 98 19.87 -12.59 -1.67
CA GLU A 98 18.86 -11.95 -2.53
C GLU A 98 18.64 -10.50 -2.12
N ASP A 99 18.48 -10.26 -0.82
CA ASP A 99 18.25 -8.93 -0.26
C ASP A 99 19.45 -8.00 -0.45
N ALA A 100 20.68 -8.49 -0.21
CA ALA A 100 21.91 -7.72 -0.41
C ALA A 100 22.10 -7.33 -1.89
N LEU A 101 21.87 -8.26 -2.82
CA LEU A 101 21.96 -7.99 -4.25
C LEU A 101 20.89 -7.00 -4.70
N ALA A 102 19.65 -7.13 -4.22
CA ALA A 102 18.60 -6.18 -4.54
C ALA A 102 18.90 -4.76 -4.03
N ALA A 103 19.48 -4.64 -2.82
CA ALA A 103 19.91 -3.35 -2.30
C ALA A 103 21.05 -2.73 -3.13
N LEU A 104 22.04 -3.54 -3.53
CA LEU A 104 23.14 -3.09 -4.38
C LEU A 104 22.65 -2.60 -5.74
N ASP A 105 21.79 -3.38 -6.41
CA ASP A 105 21.20 -3.02 -7.70
C ASP A 105 20.40 -1.70 -7.63
N LEU A 106 19.68 -1.46 -6.52
CA LEU A 106 18.96 -0.20 -6.29
C LEU A 106 19.92 0.99 -6.15
N VAL A 107 21.04 0.82 -5.46
CA VAL A 107 22.07 1.87 -5.34
C VAL A 107 22.69 2.16 -6.71
N GLN A 108 23.10 1.12 -7.46
CA GLN A 108 23.64 1.27 -8.80
C GLN A 108 22.68 2.01 -9.73
N LEU A 109 21.40 1.62 -9.71
CA LEU A 109 20.37 2.28 -10.50
C LEU A 109 20.24 3.77 -10.15
N ARG A 110 20.30 4.10 -8.85
CA ARG A 110 20.24 5.50 -8.39
C ARG A 110 21.47 6.30 -8.80
N LEU A 111 22.66 5.70 -8.76
CA LEU A 111 23.88 6.33 -9.23
C LEU A 111 23.83 6.60 -10.74
N GLN A 112 23.31 5.67 -11.53
CA GLN A 112 23.19 5.81 -12.99
C GLN A 112 22.12 6.83 -13.41
N LYS A 113 20.95 6.82 -12.77
CA LYS A 113 19.81 7.68 -13.15
C LYS A 113 19.74 9.00 -12.40
N GLY A 114 20.63 9.19 -11.42
CA GLY A 114 20.67 10.38 -10.58
C GLY A 114 19.54 10.46 -9.54
N PRO A 115 19.53 11.53 -8.73
CA PRO A 115 18.63 11.69 -7.58
C PRO A 115 17.15 11.80 -7.96
N ASN A 116 16.85 12.18 -9.21
CA ASN A 116 15.49 12.42 -9.70
C ASN A 116 14.75 11.13 -10.13
N ILE A 117 15.33 9.94 -9.94
CA ILE A 117 14.65 8.67 -10.24
C ILE A 117 13.29 8.53 -9.53
N LEU A 118 13.12 9.23 -8.40
CA LEU A 118 11.90 9.26 -7.60
C LEU A 118 10.80 10.17 -8.19
N GLN A 119 11.13 11.09 -9.09
CA GLN A 119 10.19 12.12 -9.57
C GLN A 119 9.26 11.60 -10.68
N ASN A 120 9.65 10.55 -11.40
CA ASN A 120 8.98 10.16 -12.65
C ASN A 120 7.88 9.11 -12.53
N THR A 121 7.53 8.67 -11.32
CA THR A 121 6.38 7.79 -11.15
C THR A 121 5.63 8.17 -9.87
N PRO A 122 4.41 8.73 -9.92
CA PRO A 122 3.60 8.84 -8.72
C PRO A 122 3.36 7.43 -8.18
N ASP A 123 3.52 7.28 -6.86
CA ASP A 123 3.40 6.01 -6.15
C ASP A 123 2.02 5.35 -6.28
N ARG A 124 1.02 6.18 -6.60
CA ARG A 124 -0.36 5.81 -6.83
C ARG A 124 -0.92 6.75 -7.88
N PHE A 125 -1.38 6.21 -9.00
CA PHE A 125 -2.25 6.96 -9.90
C PHE A 125 -3.68 6.83 -9.36
N SER A 126 -4.38 7.96 -9.28
CA SER A 126 -5.85 7.93 -9.16
C SER A 126 -6.39 7.14 -10.35
N ILE A 127 -7.33 6.20 -10.14
CA ILE A 127 -7.94 5.44 -11.24
C ILE A 127 -8.52 6.40 -12.30
N PHE A 128 -9.04 7.54 -11.86
CA PHE A 128 -9.57 8.58 -12.75
C PHE A 128 -8.47 9.21 -13.60
N SER A 129 -7.28 9.45 -13.04
CA SER A 129 -6.13 9.96 -13.80
C SER A 129 -5.59 8.90 -14.78
N PHE A 130 -5.57 7.64 -14.36
CA PHE A 130 -5.21 6.52 -15.22
C PHE A 130 -6.18 6.39 -16.41
N LEU A 131 -7.49 6.39 -16.15
CA LEU A 131 -8.50 6.35 -17.21
C LEU A 131 -8.42 7.55 -18.14
N GLY A 132 -8.20 8.75 -17.59
CA GLY A 132 -7.99 9.96 -18.38
C GLY A 132 -6.81 9.86 -19.36
N HIS A 133 -5.73 9.16 -18.99
CA HIS A 133 -4.59 8.92 -19.88
C HIS A 133 -4.98 8.10 -21.13
N PHE A 134 -5.88 7.13 -20.96
CA PHE A 134 -6.43 6.32 -22.07
C PHE A 134 -7.67 6.95 -22.72
N GLN A 135 -7.91 8.24 -22.47
CA GLN A 135 -9.09 8.97 -22.97
C GLN A 135 -10.43 8.33 -22.56
N LYS A 136 -10.44 7.57 -21.45
CA LYS A 136 -11.64 6.94 -20.91
C LYS A 136 -12.35 7.90 -19.95
N LYS A 137 -13.66 8.03 -20.14
CA LYS A 137 -14.52 8.91 -19.34
C LYS A 137 -14.88 8.21 -18.04
N SER A 138 -14.92 8.97 -16.94
CA SER A 138 -15.25 8.43 -15.63
C SER A 138 -16.12 9.43 -14.87
N MET A 139 -17.11 8.92 -14.15
CA MET A 139 -17.98 9.71 -13.28
C MET A 139 -17.87 9.24 -11.83
N LEU A 140 -17.88 10.18 -10.89
CA LEU A 140 -17.97 9.93 -9.47
C LEU A 140 -19.26 10.55 -8.91
N ILE A 141 -20.10 9.72 -8.28
CA ILE A 141 -21.30 10.15 -7.56
C ILE A 141 -21.12 9.79 -6.09
N GLY A 142 -21.33 10.74 -5.19
CA GLY A 142 -21.24 10.47 -3.76
C GLY A 142 -21.42 11.72 -2.90
N PRO A 143 -21.22 11.63 -1.58
CA PRO A 143 -21.34 12.77 -0.69
C PRO A 143 -20.26 13.83 -0.98
N GLU A 144 -20.58 15.10 -0.70
CA GLU A 144 -19.75 16.26 -1.03
C GLU A 144 -18.29 16.12 -0.56
N HIS A 145 -18.09 15.59 0.65
CA HIS A 145 -16.75 15.41 1.21
C HIS A 145 -15.87 14.45 0.37
N LEU A 146 -16.43 13.39 -0.22
CA LEU A 146 -15.68 12.48 -1.08
C LEU A 146 -15.36 13.11 -2.43
N VAL A 147 -16.36 13.77 -3.03
CA VAL A 147 -16.21 14.48 -4.30
C VAL A 147 -15.10 15.55 -4.20
N ARG A 148 -15.01 16.23 -3.06
CA ARG A 148 -13.96 17.23 -2.79
C ARG A 148 -12.55 16.64 -2.64
N ILE A 149 -12.41 15.41 -2.16
CA ILE A 149 -11.11 14.74 -1.99
C ILE A 149 -10.59 14.24 -3.35
N ILE A 150 -11.47 13.71 -4.19
CA ILE A 150 -11.12 13.09 -5.47
C ILE A 150 -11.12 14.17 -6.58
N ARG A 151 -10.07 15.01 -6.57
CA ARG A 151 -9.95 16.15 -7.50
C ARG A 151 -9.30 15.81 -8.84
N ALA A 152 -8.31 14.91 -8.85
CA ALA A 152 -7.48 14.68 -10.02
C ALA A 152 -8.04 13.59 -10.96
N GLY A 153 -8.25 13.95 -12.22
CA GLY A 153 -8.57 13.05 -13.33
C GLY A 153 -10.05 12.71 -13.53
N CYS A 154 -10.93 12.96 -12.54
CA CYS A 154 -12.37 12.71 -12.69
C CYS A 154 -13.03 13.94 -13.33
N LYS A 155 -13.50 13.81 -14.58
CA LYS A 155 -14.11 14.93 -15.33
C LYS A 155 -15.54 15.22 -14.88
N SER A 156 -16.35 14.18 -14.64
CA SER A 156 -17.76 14.32 -14.22
C SER A 156 -17.95 13.92 -12.75
N ARG A 157 -18.58 14.78 -11.96
CA ARG A 157 -18.73 14.61 -10.51
C ARG A 157 -20.08 15.13 -10.06
N ILE A 158 -20.81 14.35 -9.28
CA ILE A 158 -22.11 14.74 -8.75
C ILE A 158 -22.11 14.48 -7.24
N SER A 159 -22.47 15.52 -6.48
CA SER A 159 -22.70 15.40 -5.04
C SER A 159 -24.15 15.02 -4.79
N CYS A 160 -24.38 13.97 -4.01
CA CYS A 160 -25.72 13.51 -3.65
C CYS A 160 -25.85 13.30 -2.14
N GLU A 161 -27.02 13.66 -1.60
CA GLU A 161 -27.34 13.59 -0.17
C GLU A 161 -28.06 12.29 0.23
N SER A 162 -28.63 11.54 -0.73
CA SER A 162 -29.32 10.27 -0.50
C SER A 162 -28.95 9.22 -1.55
N ASN A 163 -29.26 7.95 -1.27
CA ASN A 163 -29.05 6.87 -2.24
C ASN A 163 -29.92 7.02 -3.48
N GLU A 164 -31.19 7.38 -3.28
CA GLU A 164 -32.13 7.58 -4.38
C GLU A 164 -31.64 8.68 -5.32
N ALA A 165 -31.20 9.82 -4.78
CA ALA A 165 -30.65 10.91 -5.58
C ALA A 165 -29.40 10.47 -6.36
N ALA A 166 -28.57 9.60 -5.79
CA ALA A 166 -27.39 9.07 -6.47
C ALA A 166 -27.76 8.16 -7.66
N PHE A 167 -28.79 7.31 -7.50
CA PHE A 167 -29.28 6.45 -8.59
C PHE A 167 -29.93 7.27 -9.70
N GLN A 168 -30.79 8.22 -9.36
CA GLN A 168 -31.45 9.08 -10.35
C GLN A 168 -30.45 9.93 -11.14
N ALA A 169 -29.44 10.51 -10.47
CA ALA A 169 -28.38 11.25 -11.14
C ALA A 169 -27.60 10.38 -12.13
N CYS A 170 -27.38 9.10 -11.80
CA CYS A 170 -26.71 8.16 -12.68
C CYS A 170 -27.57 7.79 -13.90
N LEU A 171 -28.85 7.50 -13.70
CA LEU A 171 -29.80 7.22 -14.78
C LEU A 171 -29.98 8.43 -15.71
N GLN A 172 -30.02 9.63 -15.15
CA GLN A 172 -30.09 10.85 -15.93
C GLN A 172 -28.85 11.01 -16.81
N HIS A 173 -27.65 10.76 -16.28
CA HIS A 173 -26.43 10.81 -17.07
C HIS A 173 -26.42 9.77 -18.19
N LEU A 174 -26.83 8.53 -17.90
CA LEU A 174 -26.88 7.44 -18.88
C LEU A 174 -27.91 7.64 -19.99
N SER A 175 -29.00 8.39 -19.71
CA SER A 175 -30.09 8.63 -20.65
C SER A 175 -29.96 9.92 -21.47
N GLN A 176 -29.27 10.94 -20.96
CA GLN A 176 -29.10 12.23 -21.64
C GLN A 176 -27.95 12.26 -22.64
N ASP A 177 -26.91 11.44 -22.43
CA ASP A 177 -25.74 11.42 -23.30
C ASP A 177 -25.92 10.41 -24.45
N ALA A 178 -25.45 10.78 -25.65
CA ALA A 178 -25.33 9.82 -26.74
C ALA A 178 -24.48 8.60 -26.27
N PRO A 179 -24.69 7.38 -26.78
CA PRO A 179 -23.99 6.19 -26.29
C PRO A 179 -22.45 6.32 -26.29
N GLU A 180 -21.87 7.06 -27.24
CA GLU A 180 -20.44 7.41 -27.29
C GLU A 180 -19.96 8.39 -26.19
N ASN A 181 -20.88 9.08 -25.54
CA ASN A 181 -20.61 10.04 -24.48
C ASN A 181 -20.67 9.48 -23.06
N ASN A 182 -21.21 8.28 -22.90
CA ASN A 182 -21.32 7.63 -21.61
C ASN A 182 -19.96 7.42 -20.92
N ALA A 183 -19.99 7.54 -19.59
CA ALA A 183 -18.83 7.24 -18.76
C ALA A 183 -18.48 5.75 -18.88
N HIS A 184 -17.20 5.46 -19.09
CA HIS A 184 -16.69 4.08 -19.11
C HIS A 184 -16.54 3.52 -17.69
N LEU A 185 -16.43 4.39 -16.68
CA LEU A 185 -16.44 4.04 -15.26
C LEU A 185 -17.47 4.90 -14.53
N LEU A 186 -18.42 4.24 -13.88
CA LEU A 186 -19.37 4.83 -12.95
C LEU A 186 -19.02 4.43 -11.53
N TRP A 187 -18.48 5.38 -10.76
CA TRP A 187 -18.18 5.17 -9.35
C TRP A 187 -19.28 5.80 -8.49
N ILE A 188 -20.11 4.96 -7.85
CA ILE A 188 -21.24 5.40 -7.02
C ILE A 188 -20.95 5.07 -5.55
N TYR A 189 -21.04 6.07 -4.68
CA TYR A 189 -20.94 5.89 -3.24
C TYR A 189 -22.31 6.01 -2.59
N LEU A 190 -22.80 4.91 -2.04
CA LEU A 190 -24.10 4.86 -1.37
C LEU A 190 -23.95 5.32 0.08
N GLN A 191 -24.79 6.26 0.47
CA GLN A 191 -25.00 6.67 1.84
C GLN A 191 -25.65 5.55 2.66
N ASN A 192 -25.36 5.54 3.94
CA ASN A 192 -25.58 4.41 4.83
C ASN A 192 -27.04 4.39 5.36
N GLU A 193 -28.01 4.51 4.46
CA GLU A 193 -29.45 4.65 4.74
C GLU A 193 -30.11 3.31 5.14
N TYR A 194 -29.45 2.18 4.93
CA TYR A 194 -29.97 0.85 5.24
C TYR A 194 -29.75 0.45 6.72
N LYS A 195 -30.12 1.31 7.67
CA LYS A 195 -30.02 1.02 9.11
C LYS A 195 -31.34 0.49 9.71
N GLN A 196 -31.23 -0.72 10.25
CA GLN A 196 -31.97 -1.28 11.40
C GLN A 196 -33.50 -1.33 11.36
N SER A 197 -34.04 -2.33 10.65
CA SER A 197 -34.87 -3.37 11.29
C SER A 197 -34.88 -4.65 10.43
N GLU A 198 -35.10 -5.82 11.04
CA GLU A 198 -35.10 -7.12 10.34
C GLU A 198 -36.21 -7.21 9.27
N SER A 199 -37.33 -6.49 9.43
CA SER A 199 -38.40 -6.41 8.43
C SER A 199 -38.12 -5.42 7.29
N THR A 200 -37.31 -4.38 7.53
CA THR A 200 -36.92 -3.39 6.50
C THR A 200 -35.81 -3.90 5.57
N SER A 201 -35.08 -4.93 5.98
CA SER A 201 -33.89 -5.41 5.27
C SER A 201 -34.21 -6.09 3.93
N SER A 202 -35.32 -6.83 3.85
CA SER A 202 -35.73 -7.51 2.60
C SER A 202 -36.19 -6.51 1.52
N ASN A 203 -36.99 -5.52 1.90
CA ASN A 203 -37.46 -4.47 0.97
C ASN A 203 -36.31 -3.56 0.52
N ALA A 204 -35.37 -3.25 1.41
CA ALA A 204 -34.16 -2.50 1.08
C ALA A 204 -33.28 -3.21 0.05
N LEU A 205 -33.09 -4.53 0.21
CA LEU A 205 -32.32 -5.33 -0.74
C LEU A 205 -33.01 -5.45 -2.10
N LYS A 206 -34.35 -5.60 -2.12
CA LYS A 206 -35.13 -5.57 -3.37
C LYS A 206 -34.99 -4.23 -4.07
N SER A 207 -35.18 -3.12 -3.36
CA SER A 207 -34.99 -1.78 -3.92
C SER A 207 -33.58 -1.60 -4.50
N LEU A 208 -32.54 -2.00 -3.77
CA LEU A 208 -31.17 -1.94 -4.28
C LEU A 208 -31.00 -2.78 -5.54
N ALA A 209 -31.53 -4.01 -5.57
CA ALA A 209 -31.47 -4.88 -6.74
C ALA A 209 -32.18 -4.26 -7.96
N ASP A 210 -33.36 -3.67 -7.75
CA ASP A 210 -34.13 -2.99 -8.79
C ASP A 210 -33.35 -1.79 -9.36
N HIS A 211 -32.75 -0.97 -8.50
CA HIS A 211 -31.90 0.15 -8.92
C HIS A 211 -30.67 -0.33 -9.71
N LEU A 212 -30.02 -1.41 -9.28
CA LEU A 212 -28.87 -1.99 -9.99
C LEU A 212 -29.26 -2.53 -11.37
N LEU A 213 -30.41 -3.18 -11.49
CA LEU A 213 -30.95 -3.67 -12.76
C LEU A 213 -31.26 -2.51 -13.70
N GLN A 214 -31.89 -1.44 -13.21
CA GLN A 214 -32.15 -0.24 -14.01
C GLN A 214 -30.87 0.38 -14.55
N LEU A 215 -29.83 0.50 -13.69
CA LEU A 215 -28.53 0.99 -14.12
C LEU A 215 -27.88 0.10 -15.17
N TYR A 216 -27.93 -1.22 -14.97
CA TYR A 216 -27.36 -2.19 -15.90
C TYR A 216 -28.03 -2.10 -17.28
N HIS A 217 -29.36 -1.97 -17.33
CA HIS A 217 -30.11 -1.83 -18.58
C HIS A 217 -29.91 -0.47 -19.26
N ALA A 218 -29.68 0.59 -18.49
CA ALA A 218 -29.43 1.93 -19.04
C ALA A 218 -27.98 2.13 -19.54
N ALA A 219 -27.04 1.32 -19.08
CA ALA A 219 -25.64 1.45 -19.46
C ALA A 219 -25.30 0.82 -20.80
N THR A 220 -24.23 1.30 -21.43
CA THR A 220 -23.69 0.73 -22.67
C THR A 220 -22.79 -0.47 -22.35
N GLU A 221 -22.60 -1.37 -23.33
CA GLU A 221 -21.86 -2.64 -23.17
C GLU A 221 -20.43 -2.50 -22.60
N ASN A 222 -19.81 -1.31 -22.69
CA ASN A 222 -18.44 -1.05 -22.21
C ASN A 222 -18.38 -0.17 -20.95
N THR A 223 -19.44 -0.19 -20.14
CA THR A 223 -19.52 0.58 -18.88
C THR A 223 -19.20 -0.30 -17.68
N ALA A 224 -18.20 0.08 -16.90
CA ALA A 224 -17.86 -0.54 -15.63
C ALA A 224 -18.52 0.21 -14.46
N PHE A 225 -19.11 -0.53 -13.54
CA PHE A 225 -19.70 0.00 -12.30
C PHE A 225 -18.81 -0.32 -11.10
N VAL A 226 -18.53 0.69 -10.28
CA VAL A 226 -17.93 0.53 -8.95
C VAL A 226 -18.90 1.13 -7.94
N ILE A 227 -19.63 0.27 -7.25
CA ILE A 227 -20.64 0.67 -6.28
C ILE A 227 -20.12 0.37 -4.90
N VAL A 228 -19.89 1.42 -4.13
CA VAL A 228 -19.38 1.34 -2.77
C VAL A 228 -20.54 1.60 -1.83
N GLY A 229 -21.16 0.52 -1.37
CA GLY A 229 -22.06 0.53 -0.23
C GLY A 229 -21.37 -0.07 0.99
N GLY A 230 -21.83 0.27 2.20
CA GLY A 230 -21.43 -0.48 3.38
C GLY A 230 -21.37 0.32 4.68
N ASN A 231 -21.70 -0.41 5.73
CA ASN A 231 -21.63 0.04 7.11
C ASN A 231 -20.18 0.33 7.50
N LYS A 232 -19.79 1.60 7.46
CA LYS A 232 -18.66 2.09 8.26
C LYS A 232 -19.08 2.11 9.73
N ASP A 233 -19.41 0.96 10.34
CA ASP A 233 -19.31 0.87 11.79
C ASP A 233 -17.83 0.79 12.16
N LEU A 234 -17.20 1.96 12.05
CA LEU A 234 -15.82 2.16 12.44
C LEU A 234 -15.66 1.99 13.95
N ARG A 235 -16.70 1.74 14.75
CA ARG A 235 -16.53 1.51 16.20
C ARG A 235 -15.68 0.28 16.47
N LYS A 236 -15.89 -0.82 15.73
CA LYS A 236 -15.05 -2.03 15.87
C LYS A 236 -13.62 -1.76 15.41
N LEU A 237 -13.44 -1.05 14.30
CA LEU A 237 -12.11 -0.69 13.78
C LEU A 237 -11.38 0.35 14.65
N LYS A 238 -12.10 1.32 15.23
CA LYS A 238 -11.59 2.30 16.20
C LYS A 238 -11.23 1.63 17.52
N LYS A 239 -12.05 0.70 18.01
CA LYS A 239 -11.71 -0.16 19.17
C LYS A 239 -10.46 -0.97 18.86
N LEU A 240 -10.38 -1.64 17.71
CA LEU A 240 -9.20 -2.42 17.30
C LEU A 240 -7.95 -1.54 17.13
N ASN A 241 -8.07 -0.35 16.56
CA ASN A 241 -6.95 0.60 16.45
C ASN A 241 -6.55 1.18 17.82
N HIS A 242 -7.50 1.38 18.72
CA HIS A 242 -7.23 1.78 20.10
C HIS A 242 -6.51 0.66 20.86
N PHE A 243 -6.99 -0.59 20.76
CA PHE A 243 -6.30 -1.77 21.29
C PHE A 243 -4.92 -1.96 20.67
N HIS A 244 -4.78 -1.77 19.36
CA HIS A 244 -3.48 -1.88 18.67
C HIS A 244 -2.50 -0.80 19.13
N ARG A 245 -2.95 0.46 19.30
CA ARG A 245 -2.13 1.53 19.90
C ARG A 245 -1.77 1.23 21.35
N HIS A 246 -2.73 0.72 22.14
CA HIS A 246 -2.50 0.37 23.54
C HIS A 246 -1.51 -0.80 23.68
N PHE A 247 -1.61 -1.79 22.80
CA PHE A 247 -0.68 -2.92 22.71
C PHE A 247 0.72 -2.46 22.25
N GLN A 248 0.81 -1.55 21.28
CA GLN A 248 2.08 -0.96 20.87
C GLN A 248 2.73 -0.12 21.98
N LEU A 249 1.94 0.63 22.76
CA LEU A 249 2.45 1.39 23.90
C LEU A 249 2.90 0.47 25.06
N GLN A 250 2.21 -0.64 25.30
CA GLN A 250 2.62 -1.63 26.29
C GLN A 250 3.88 -2.42 25.87
N MET A 251 4.08 -2.64 24.56
CA MET A 251 5.29 -3.29 24.06
C MET A 251 6.54 -2.39 24.05
N PHE A 252 6.39 -1.07 24.19
CA PHE A 252 7.51 -0.12 24.25
C PHE A 252 7.93 0.28 25.66
N VAL A 253 7.27 -0.23 26.70
CA VAL A 253 7.69 -0.06 28.10
C VAL A 253 8.04 -1.42 28.69
N VAL A 254 9.14 -2.00 28.21
CA VAL A 254 9.94 -2.90 29.03
C VAL A 254 11.09 -2.05 29.56
N PRO A 255 11.08 -1.65 30.85
CA PRO A 255 12.21 -0.95 31.41
C PRO A 255 13.39 -1.93 31.40
N PHE A 256 14.43 -1.60 30.65
CA PHE A 256 15.75 -2.17 30.90
C PHE A 256 16.09 -1.81 32.35
N LEU A 257 16.11 -2.82 33.21
CA LEU A 257 16.61 -2.74 34.58
C LEU A 257 18.05 -2.21 34.56
N LYS A 258 18.38 -1.38 35.55
CA LYS A 258 19.71 -0.85 35.83
C LYS A 258 20.76 -1.95 35.96
#